data_AF-A0A7M1Q3G5-F1
#
_entry.id   AF-A0A7M1Q3G5-F1
#
_cell.length_a   1.000
_cell.length_b   1.000
_cell.length_c   1.000
_cell.angle_alpha   90.00
_cell.angle_beta   90.00
_cell.angle_gamma   90.00
#
_symmetry.space_group_name_H-M   'P 1'
#
loop_
_entity.id
_entity.type
_entity.pdbx_description
1 polymer ?
#
loop_
_entity_poly.entity_id
_entity_poly.type
_entity_poly.pdbx_seq_one_letter_code
_entity_poly.pdbx_strand_id
1 'polypeptide(L)'
;MKQRYYVLIGFFIAVVQTYLGQLFEINGVVPDLVLVYIVCLALQQGNKPALITGLVVGLMYDILFADYIGLYSIFYVTVGYVIGYFRHNFFYSNVQIALVFTIVSTTLKYLFIKIFQIFISVNFNMINIKVIFFTILYNVLICILIHFVLTKVKMWSEDERK
;
A
#
# COMPACT_ATOMS: atom_id res chain seq x y z
N MET A 1 8.88 -17.55 10.33
CA MET A 1 10.04 -16.64 10.18
C MET A 1 9.87 -15.65 9.02
N LYS A 2 9.56 -16.06 7.78
CA LYS A 2 9.38 -15.14 6.61
C LYS A 2 8.43 -13.96 6.86
N GLN A 3 7.28 -14.21 7.49
CA GLN A 3 6.25 -13.18 7.69
C GLN A 3 6.71 -12.02 8.58
N ARG A 4 7.52 -12.30 9.62
CA ARG A 4 7.98 -11.27 10.55
C ARG A 4 8.85 -10.21 9.85
N TYR A 5 9.69 -10.64 8.91
CA TYR A 5 10.55 -9.75 8.14
C TYR A 5 9.75 -8.78 7.25
N TYR A 6 8.72 -9.27 6.55
CA TYR A 6 7.86 -8.40 5.72
C TYR A 6 7.07 -7.39 6.54
N VAL A 7 6.64 -7.77 7.74
CA VAL A 7 5.98 -6.83 8.67
C VAL A 7 6.96 -5.75 9.12
N LEU A 8 8.21 -6.12 9.46
CA LEU A 8 9.25 -5.16 9.86
C LEU A 8 9.60 -4.18 8.73
N ILE A 9 9.72 -4.66 7.49
CA ILE A 9 9.90 -3.75 6.33
C ILE A 9 8.70 -2.82 6.19
N GLY A 10 7.47 -3.36 6.27
CA GLY A 10 6.26 -2.54 6.17
C GLY A 10 6.19 -1.47 7.24
N PHE A 11 6.59 -1.81 8.47
CA PHE A 11 6.71 -0.87 9.57
C PHE A 11 7.73 0.22 9.26
N PHE A 12 8.93 -0.14 8.81
CA PHE A 12 9.96 0.82 8.42
C PHE A 12 9.48 1.74 7.29
N ILE A 13 8.81 1.20 6.27
CA ILE A 13 8.22 1.98 5.18
C ILE A 13 7.18 2.97 5.69
N ALA A 14 6.32 2.56 6.62
CA ALA A 14 5.33 3.46 7.20
C ALA A 14 6.00 4.58 8.02
N VAL A 15 7.06 4.28 8.78
CA VAL A 15 7.88 5.30 9.47
C VAL A 15 8.54 6.25 8.48
N VAL A 16 9.08 5.74 7.37
CA VAL A 16 9.66 6.59 6.32
C VAL A 16 8.58 7.45 5.65
N GLN A 17 7.37 6.92 5.44
CA GLN A 17 6.23 7.67 4.91
C GLN A 17 5.83 8.83 5.82
N THR A 18 5.96 8.70 7.15
CA THR A 18 5.65 9.79 8.08
C THR A 18 6.58 10.98 7.88
N TYR A 19 7.88 10.70 7.78
CA TYR A 19 8.91 11.70 7.59
C TYR A 19 8.84 12.33 6.19
N LEU A 20 8.69 11.49 5.16
CA LEU A 20 8.54 11.98 3.79
C LEU A 20 7.23 12.73 3.59
N GLY A 21 6.13 12.33 4.24
CA GLY A 21 4.85 13.04 4.15
C GLY A 21 4.95 14.48 4.65
N GLN A 22 5.76 14.73 5.68
CA GLN A 22 6.02 16.09 6.19
C GLN A 22 6.95 16.91 5.29
N LEU A 23 7.89 16.26 4.60
CA LEU A 23 8.91 16.93 3.76
C LEU A 23 8.51 17.09 2.29
N PHE A 24 7.71 16.16 1.76
CA PHE A 24 7.32 16.04 0.36
C PHE A 24 5.85 16.42 0.12
N GLU A 25 5.23 17.19 1.02
CA GLU A 25 3.94 17.82 0.75
C GLU A 25 4.09 18.94 -0.29
N ILE A 26 4.41 18.56 -1.53
CA ILE A 26 4.48 19.49 -2.65
C ILE A 26 3.04 19.67 -3.15
N ASN A 27 2.43 20.81 -2.80
CA ASN A 27 1.04 21.15 -3.16
C ASN A 27 -0.03 20.15 -2.67
N GLY A 28 0.14 19.57 -1.48
CA GLY A 28 -0.85 18.67 -0.86
C GLY A 28 -0.91 17.27 -1.49
N VAL A 29 0.13 16.85 -2.23
CA VAL A 29 0.23 15.51 -2.82
C VAL A 29 1.28 14.70 -2.06
N VAL A 30 0.85 13.61 -1.42
CA VAL A 30 1.74 12.69 -0.69
C VAL A 30 1.62 11.29 -1.29
N PRO A 31 2.74 10.63 -1.68
CA PRO A 31 2.71 9.26 -2.16
C PRO A 31 2.35 8.27 -1.05
N ASP A 32 1.68 7.19 -1.41
CA ASP A 32 1.27 6.14 -0.48
C ASP A 32 2.21 4.93 -0.60
N LEU A 33 3.33 5.01 0.12
CA LEU A 33 4.35 3.96 0.14
C LEU A 33 3.80 2.66 0.71
N VAL A 34 2.97 2.74 1.76
CA VAL A 34 2.36 1.58 2.42
C VAL A 34 1.45 0.83 1.46
N LEU A 35 0.58 1.53 0.73
CA LEU A 35 -0.29 0.89 -0.26
C LEU A 35 0.51 0.17 -1.34
N VAL A 36 1.50 0.85 -1.92
CA VAL A 36 2.35 0.28 -2.97
C VAL A 36 3.06 -0.97 -2.46
N TYR A 37 3.60 -0.91 -1.25
CA TYR A 37 4.25 -2.04 -0.60
C TYR A 37 3.31 -3.24 -0.44
N ILE A 38 2.10 -3.03 0.05
CA ILE A 38 1.11 -4.09 0.24
C ILE A 38 0.70 -4.73 -1.08
N VAL A 39 0.52 -3.92 -2.15
CA VAL A 39 0.22 -4.43 -3.50
C VAL A 39 1.34 -5.34 -3.99
N CYS A 40 2.59 -4.88 -3.92
CA CYS A 40 3.74 -5.69 -4.35
C CYS A 40 3.90 -6.96 -3.50
N LEU A 41 3.74 -6.85 -2.18
CA LEU A 41 3.83 -7.98 -1.25
C LEU A 41 2.75 -9.03 -1.53
N ALA A 42 1.51 -8.60 -1.79
CA ALA A 42 0.39 -9.46 -2.12
C ALA A 42 0.64 -10.26 -3.40
N LEU A 43 1.14 -9.60 -4.44
CA LEU A 43 1.48 -10.27 -5.71
C LEU A 43 2.65 -11.25 -5.56
N GLN A 44 3.71 -10.89 -4.84
CA GLN A 44 4.92 -11.72 -4.80
C GLN A 44 4.88 -12.85 -3.76
N GLN A 45 4.23 -12.61 -2.61
CA GLN A 45 4.22 -13.52 -1.46
C GLN A 45 2.83 -14.10 -1.14
N GLY A 46 1.76 -13.55 -1.71
CA GLY A 46 0.38 -14.02 -1.55
C GLY A 46 -0.42 -13.31 -0.47
N ASN A 47 -1.66 -13.75 -0.27
CA ASN A 47 -2.64 -13.11 0.61
C ASN A 47 -2.25 -13.09 2.10
N LYS A 48 -1.80 -14.21 2.69
CA LYS A 48 -1.48 -14.28 4.14
C LYS A 48 -0.46 -13.23 4.60
N PRO A 49 0.75 -13.11 4.00
CA PRO A 49 1.73 -12.11 4.42
C PRO A 49 1.24 -10.67 4.17
N ALA A 50 0.55 -10.43 3.07
CA ALA A 50 0.00 -9.10 2.76
C ALA A 50 -1.14 -8.70 3.71
N LEU A 51 -2.01 -9.63 4.09
CA LEU A 51 -3.10 -9.40 5.04
C LEU A 51 -2.56 -9.05 6.43
N ILE A 52 -1.62 -9.83 6.96
CA ILE A 52 -1.03 -9.57 8.29
C ILE A 52 -0.29 -8.23 8.29
N THR A 53 0.50 -7.98 7.24
CA THR A 53 1.25 -6.72 7.10
C THR A 53 0.30 -5.54 6.96
N GLY A 54 -0.73 -5.64 6.13
CA GLY A 54 -1.73 -4.58 5.94
C GLY A 54 -2.52 -4.28 7.20
N LEU A 55 -2.82 -5.29 8.02
CA LEU A 55 -3.46 -5.09 9.32
C LEU A 55 -2.55 -4.35 10.28
N VAL A 56 -1.33 -4.84 10.50
CA VAL A 56 -0.39 -4.28 11.49
C VAL A 56 0.05 -2.87 11.08
N VAL A 57 0.50 -2.71 9.84
CA VAL A 57 0.97 -1.43 9.32
C VAL A 57 -0.18 -0.45 9.13
N GLY A 58 -1.34 -0.93 8.70
CA GLY A 58 -2.54 -0.09 8.56
C GLY A 58 -3.08 0.39 9.90
N LEU A 59 -3.07 -0.44 10.94
CA LEU A 59 -3.46 -0.01 12.29
C LEU A 59 -2.49 1.02 12.85
N MET A 60 -1.19 0.84 12.59
CA MET A 60 -0.20 1.85 12.95
C MET A 60 -0.45 3.16 12.21
N TYR A 61 -0.73 3.09 10.91
CA TYR A 61 -1.05 4.26 10.10
C TYR A 61 -2.31 4.96 10.62
N ASP A 62 -3.33 4.19 10.99
CA ASP A 62 -4.56 4.69 11.60
C ASP A 62 -4.28 5.46 12.90
N ILE A 63 -3.44 4.92 13.79
CA ILE A 63 -3.10 5.56 15.09
C ILE A 63 -2.30 6.86 14.90
N LEU A 64 -1.47 6.94 13.86
CA LEU A 64 -0.56 8.07 13.65
C LEU A 64 -1.16 9.18 12.77
N PHE A 65 -2.00 8.83 11.79
CA PHE A 65 -2.42 9.76 10.73
C PHE A 65 -3.92 9.84 10.49
N ALA A 66 -4.70 8.85 10.90
CA ALA A 66 -6.12 8.84 10.57
C ALA A 66 -6.94 9.57 11.62
N ASP A 67 -7.92 10.34 11.16
CA ASP A 67 -8.97 10.90 12.02
C ASP A 67 -9.83 9.79 12.64
N TYR A 68 -9.88 8.62 11.98
CA TYR A 68 -10.70 7.48 12.38
C TYR A 68 -9.89 6.19 12.39
N ILE A 69 -9.76 5.59 13.57
CA ILE A 69 -9.07 4.31 13.74
C ILE A 69 -9.83 3.21 12.97
N GLY A 70 -9.12 2.42 12.16
CA GLY A 70 -9.71 1.31 11.41
C GLY A 70 -9.84 1.58 9.91
N LEU A 71 -9.82 2.83 9.47
CA LEU A 71 -10.09 3.20 8.09
C LEU A 71 -9.03 2.68 7.10
N TYR A 72 -7.76 2.97 7.35
CA TYR A 72 -6.67 2.52 6.49
C TYR A 72 -6.37 1.04 6.70
N SER A 73 -6.46 0.52 7.92
CA SER A 73 -6.27 -0.91 8.20
C SER A 73 -7.25 -1.79 7.43
N ILE A 74 -8.56 -1.48 7.46
CA ILE A 74 -9.57 -2.23 6.70
C ILE A 74 -9.28 -2.16 5.20
N PHE A 75 -8.96 -0.96 4.69
CA PHE A 75 -8.66 -0.78 3.28
C PHE A 75 -7.44 -1.61 2.85
N TYR A 76 -6.33 -1.50 3.57
CA TYR A 76 -5.07 -2.19 3.28
C TYR A 76 -5.17 -3.71 3.40
N VAL A 77 -5.90 -4.22 4.41
CA VAL A 77 -6.22 -5.65 4.54
C VAL A 77 -7.01 -6.14 3.32
N THR A 78 -8.03 -5.39 2.91
CA THR A 78 -8.89 -5.76 1.78
C THR A 78 -8.10 -5.81 0.49
N VAL A 79 -7.30 -4.77 0.20
CA VAL A 79 -6.42 -4.72 -0.97
C VAL A 79 -5.42 -5.87 -0.96
N GLY A 80 -4.73 -6.09 0.16
CA GLY A 80 -3.72 -7.15 0.28
C GLY A 80 -4.32 -8.56 0.11
N TYR A 81 -5.51 -8.80 0.66
CA TYR A 81 -6.20 -10.07 0.51
C TYR A 81 -6.67 -10.30 -0.93
N VAL A 82 -7.38 -9.34 -1.53
CA VAL A 82 -7.95 -9.46 -2.88
C VAL A 82 -6.84 -9.68 -3.90
N ILE A 83 -5.81 -8.84 -3.91
CA ILE A 83 -4.69 -8.96 -4.84
C ILE A 83 -3.93 -10.27 -4.61
N GLY A 84 -3.70 -10.63 -3.34
CA GLY A 84 -2.99 -11.84 -2.98
C GLY A 84 -3.77 -13.12 -3.32
N TYR A 85 -5.10 -13.06 -3.37
CA TYR A 85 -5.95 -14.16 -3.83
C TYR A 85 -5.82 -14.35 -5.35
N PHE A 86 -5.84 -13.25 -6.11
CA PHE A 86 -5.68 -13.29 -7.57
C PHE A 86 -4.26 -13.60 -8.05
N ARG A 87 -3.28 -13.67 -7.15
CA ARG A 87 -1.87 -13.97 -7.47
C ARG A 87 -1.69 -15.17 -8.41
N HIS A 88 -2.45 -16.24 -8.25
CA HIS A 88 -2.29 -17.46 -9.06
C HIS A 88 -2.76 -17.27 -10.51
N ASN A 89 -3.68 -16.32 -10.75
CA ASN A 89 -4.23 -16.06 -12.08
C ASN A 89 -3.36 -15.08 -12.89
N PHE A 90 -2.43 -14.38 -12.23
CA PHE A 90 -1.59 -13.35 -12.84
C PHE A 90 -0.11 -13.75 -12.80
N PHE A 91 0.65 -13.36 -13.82
CA PHE A 91 2.11 -13.54 -13.84
C PHE A 91 2.77 -12.64 -12.78
N TYR A 92 2.86 -13.13 -11.55
CA TYR A 92 3.32 -12.40 -10.35
C TYR A 92 4.76 -11.84 -10.44
N SER A 93 5.53 -12.22 -11.46
CA SER A 93 6.87 -11.69 -11.74
C SER A 93 6.87 -10.41 -12.57
N ASN A 94 5.74 -10.04 -13.18
CA ASN A 94 5.69 -8.90 -14.09
C ASN A 94 5.39 -7.60 -13.31
N VAL A 95 6.32 -6.66 -13.36
CA VAL A 95 6.16 -5.32 -12.76
C VAL A 95 4.92 -4.59 -13.30
N GLN A 96 4.55 -4.83 -14.57
CA GLN A 96 3.37 -4.23 -15.20
C GLN A 96 2.07 -4.55 -14.44
N ILE A 97 1.94 -5.76 -13.92
CA ILE A 97 0.76 -6.17 -13.15
C ILE A 97 0.72 -5.40 -11.82
N ALA A 98 1.87 -5.25 -11.16
CA ALA A 98 1.98 -4.45 -9.95
C ALA A 98 1.60 -2.98 -10.20
N LEU A 99 1.99 -2.41 -11.34
CA LEU A 99 1.61 -1.05 -11.73
C LEU A 99 0.10 -0.89 -11.89
N VAL A 100 -0.55 -1.80 -12.64
CA VAL A 100 -2.01 -1.75 -12.86
C VAL A 100 -2.75 -1.83 -11.53
N PHE A 101 -2.41 -2.79 -10.68
CA PHE A 101 -3.04 -2.90 -9.37
C PHE A 101 -2.77 -1.68 -8.49
N THR A 102 -1.58 -1.08 -8.56
CA THR A 102 -1.27 0.14 -7.81
C THR A 102 -2.15 1.31 -8.25
N ILE A 103 -2.36 1.51 -9.55
CA ILE A 103 -3.22 2.56 -10.11
C ILE A 103 -4.66 2.36 -9.63
N VAL A 104 -5.18 1.14 -9.78
CA VAL A 104 -6.55 0.78 -9.38
C VAL A 104 -6.74 0.96 -7.88
N SER A 105 -5.85 0.40 -7.05
CA SER A 105 -5.94 0.50 -5.60
C SER A 105 -5.78 1.94 -5.10
N THR A 106 -4.93 2.76 -5.71
CA THR A 106 -4.80 4.18 -5.35
C THR A 106 -6.11 4.93 -5.61
N THR A 107 -6.74 4.66 -6.76
CA THR A 107 -8.03 5.28 -7.12
C THR A 107 -9.14 4.83 -6.17
N LEU A 108 -9.22 3.52 -5.91
CA LEU A 108 -10.18 2.94 -4.97
C LEU A 108 -9.99 3.47 -3.55
N LYS A 109 -8.75 3.75 -3.13
CA LYS A 109 -8.48 4.35 -1.81
C LYS A 109 -9.17 5.70 -1.67
N TYR A 110 -8.99 6.59 -2.64
CA TYR A 110 -9.59 7.91 -2.59
C TYR A 110 -11.13 7.85 -2.61
N LEU A 111 -11.71 6.94 -3.38
CA LEU A 111 -13.16 6.69 -3.38
C LEU A 111 -13.63 6.14 -2.03
N PHE A 112 -12.93 5.17 -1.46
CA PHE A 112 -13.25 4.54 -0.19
C PHE A 112 -13.25 5.57 0.95
N ILE A 113 -12.19 6.36 1.07
CA ILE A 113 -12.08 7.43 2.08
C ILE A 113 -13.22 8.44 1.92
N LYS A 114 -13.58 8.79 0.67
CA LYS A 114 -14.66 9.73 0.41
C LYS A 114 -16.02 9.18 0.80
N ILE A 115 -16.34 7.94 0.43
CA ILE A 115 -17.58 7.28 0.85
C ILE A 115 -17.68 7.24 2.38
N PHE A 116 -16.56 6.97 3.05
CA PHE A 116 -16.52 6.95 4.51
C PHE A 116 -16.75 8.33 5.14
N GLN A 117 -16.15 9.39 4.58
CA GLN A 117 -16.40 10.78 5.03
C GLN A 117 -17.87 11.18 4.90
N ILE A 118 -18.53 10.75 3.82
CA ILE A 118 -19.96 10.98 3.59
C ILE A 118 -20.79 10.27 4.67
N PHE A 119 -20.46 9.03 5.00
CA PHE A 119 -21.17 8.25 6.02
C PHE A 119 -21.11 8.89 7.41
N ILE A 120 -19.98 9.50 7.77
CA ILE A 120 -19.79 10.19 9.06
C ILE A 120 -20.32 11.63 9.05
N SER A 121 -20.86 12.11 7.91
CA SER A 121 -21.36 13.48 7.75
C SER A 121 -20.28 14.55 7.99
N VAL A 122 -19.03 14.26 7.61
CA VAL A 122 -17.94 15.25 7.58
C VAL A 122 -18.09 16.12 6.33
N ASN A 123 -17.67 17.39 6.41
CA ASN A 123 -17.74 18.37 5.32
C ASN A 123 -17.47 17.78 3.92
N PHE A 124 -18.41 18.01 3.01
CA PHE A 124 -18.39 17.50 1.64
C PHE A 124 -17.48 18.36 0.75
N ASN A 125 -16.16 18.21 0.91
CA ASN A 125 -15.21 18.77 -0.04
C ASN A 125 -15.12 17.87 -1.28
N MET A 126 -15.22 18.48 -2.47
CA MET A 126 -15.06 17.78 -3.75
C MET A 126 -13.72 17.07 -3.84
N ILE A 127 -13.70 15.94 -4.55
CA ILE A 127 -12.48 15.19 -4.82
C ILE A 127 -11.58 16.02 -5.74
N ASN A 128 -10.37 16.32 -5.28
CA ASN A 128 -9.40 17.01 -6.11
C ASN A 128 -8.73 16.03 -7.08
N ILE A 129 -9.23 15.98 -8.32
CA ILE A 129 -8.76 15.06 -9.38
C ILE A 129 -7.26 15.25 -9.65
N LYS A 130 -6.75 16.49 -9.57
CA LYS A 130 -5.32 16.78 -9.76
C LYS A 130 -4.47 16.07 -8.72
N VAL A 131 -4.90 16.07 -7.45
CA VAL A 131 -4.18 15.39 -6.36
C VAL A 131 -4.15 13.88 -6.60
N ILE A 132 -5.26 13.27 -7.01
CA ILE A 132 -5.31 11.85 -7.36
C ILE A 132 -4.35 11.53 -8.49
N PHE A 133 -4.37 12.32 -9.56
CA PHE A 133 -3.52 12.11 -10.73
C PHE A 133 -2.03 12.13 -10.36
N PHE A 134 -1.57 13.15 -9.62
CA PHE A 134 -0.18 13.21 -9.18
C PHE A 134 0.17 12.10 -8.18
N THR A 135 -0.75 11.73 -7.28
CA THR A 135 -0.53 10.61 -6.36
C THR A 135 -0.31 9.30 -7.12
N ILE A 136 -1.11 9.04 -8.16
CA ILE A 136 -0.97 7.86 -9.01
C ILE A 136 0.40 7.87 -9.69
N LEU A 137 0.82 9.01 -10.24
CA LEU A 137 2.12 9.15 -10.90
C LEU A 137 3.28 8.79 -9.95
N TYR A 138 3.27 9.35 -8.74
CA TYR A 138 4.30 9.04 -7.74
C TYR A 138 4.25 7.58 -7.31
N ASN A 139 3.06 7.04 -7.03
CA ASN A 139 2.90 5.65 -6.64
C ASN A 139 3.40 4.67 -7.71
N VAL A 140 3.18 4.97 -9.00
CA VAL A 140 3.69 4.16 -10.12
C VAL A 140 5.22 4.15 -10.15
N LEU A 141 5.87 5.31 -10.00
CA LEU A 141 7.33 5.40 -9.96
C LEU A 141 7.91 4.61 -8.79
N ILE A 142 7.30 4.77 -7.61
CA ILE A 142 7.72 4.08 -6.38
C ILE A 142 7.47 2.57 -6.48
N CYS A 143 6.39 2.15 -7.15
CA CYS A 143 6.05 0.74 -7.33
C CYS A 143 7.16 -0.03 -8.04
N ILE A 144 7.80 0.57 -9.05
CA ILE A 144 8.93 -0.05 -9.74
C ILE A 144 10.07 -0.34 -8.76
N LEU A 145 10.40 0.65 -7.91
CA LEU A 145 11.47 0.53 -6.91
C LEU A 145 11.14 -0.52 -5.85
N ILE A 146 9.95 -0.45 -5.26
CA ILE A 146 9.52 -1.39 -4.21
C ILE A 146 9.42 -2.82 -4.75
N HIS A 147 8.91 -3.01 -5.97
CA HIS A 147 8.82 -4.32 -6.59
C HIS A 147 10.21 -4.96 -6.74
N PHE A 148 11.21 -4.19 -7.17
CA PHE A 148 12.59 -4.65 -7.30
C PHE A 148 13.24 -5.01 -5.96
N VAL A 149 13.02 -4.19 -4.92
CA VAL A 149 13.54 -4.48 -3.57
C VAL A 149 12.94 -5.78 -3.04
N LEU A 150 11.64 -5.98 -3.23
CA LEU A 150 10.95 -7.18 -2.75
C LEU A 150 11.35 -8.46 -3.49
N THR A 151 11.65 -8.40 -4.80
CA THR A 151 12.17 -9.57 -5.52
C THR A 151 13.55 -9.98 -5.01
N LYS A 152 14.43 -9.02 -4.73
CA LYS A 152 15.76 -9.28 -4.14
C LYS A 152 15.66 -9.90 -2.75
N VAL A 153 14.81 -9.34 -1.89
CA VAL A 153 14.50 -9.89 -0.57
C VAL A 153 14.02 -11.33 -0.65
N LYS A 154 13.11 -11.61 -1.60
CA LYS A 154 12.55 -12.95 -1.78
C LYS A 154 13.66 -13.97 -2.08
N MET A 155 14.53 -13.65 -3.04
CA MET A 155 15.65 -14.51 -3.43
C MET A 155 16.58 -14.80 -2.24
N TRP A 156 16.99 -13.76 -1.51
CA TRP A 156 17.85 -13.93 -0.33
C TRP A 156 17.22 -14.85 0.73
N SER A 157 15.92 -14.69 1.00
CA SER A 157 15.19 -15.54 1.97
C SER A 157 15.01 -17.01 1.55
N GLU A 158 15.23 -17.32 0.28
CA GLU A 158 15.17 -18.66 -0.31
C GLU A 158 16.57 -19.30 -0.34
N ASP A 159 17.63 -18.52 -0.48
CA ASP A 159 19.03 -18.98 -0.47
C ASP A 159 19.49 -19.41 0.93
N GLU A 160 19.11 -18.67 1.99
CA GLU A 160 19.44 -19.03 3.39
C GLU A 160 18.81 -20.34 3.89
N ARG A 161 18.00 -21.02 3.08
CA ARG A 161 17.35 -22.28 3.44
C ARG A 161 17.90 -23.51 2.71
N LYS A 162 18.77 -23.30 1.72
CA LYS A 162 19.49 -24.40 1.07
C LYS A 162 20.71 -24.73 1.90
#